data_AF-A0AAE2CA61-F1
#
_entry.id   AF-A0AAE2CA61-F1
#
_cell.length_a   1.000
_cell.length_b   1.000
_cell.length_c   1.000
_cell.angle_alpha   90.00
_cell.angle_beta   90.00
_cell.angle_gamma   90.00
#
_symmetry.space_group_name_H-M   'P 1'
#
loop_
_entity.id
_entity.type
_entity.pdbx_description
1 polymer ?
#
loop_
_entity_poly.entity_id
_entity_poly.type
_entity_poly.pdbx_seq_one_letter_code
_entity_poly.pdbx_strand_id
1 'polypeptide(L)'
;MPDFSLASRGKIMGKKPPSGQCNQENDSDCCKAGELYTTYKCSPPVSGTTKAVLTLNSFEKGGDGGGPSECDNKYHSDDTPVVALSTGWYSGGSRCLNNITVIANGRSVTAMVVDECDSTMGCDEDHDYQPPCPNNIVDASEAVWKALGVPEDDWGEMDRAIRLPGKQSNFYKETSQFLESTKRKGKKQNNYALEKLIS
;
A
#
# COMPACT_ATOMS: atom_id res chain seq x y z
N MET A 1 19.54 -19.46 12.95
CA MET A 1 19.73 -18.43 11.91
C MET A 1 19.76 -17.10 12.64
N PRO A 2 20.72 -16.20 12.37
CA PRO A 2 20.76 -14.92 13.06
C PRO A 2 19.46 -14.15 12.77
N ASP A 3 18.86 -13.60 13.82
CA ASP A 3 17.69 -12.76 13.75
C ASP A 3 18.07 -11.43 13.06
N PHE A 4 17.92 -11.39 11.73
CA PHE A 4 18.13 -10.20 10.92
C PHE A 4 17.17 -9.04 11.30
N SER A 5 16.23 -9.23 12.24
CA SER A 5 15.27 -8.21 12.62
C SER A 5 15.87 -7.06 13.44
N LEU A 6 17.01 -7.23 14.12
CA LEU A 6 17.56 -6.20 15.02
C LEU A 6 18.52 -5.19 14.34
N ALA A 7 19.13 -5.54 13.21
CA ALA A 7 20.12 -4.66 12.54
C ALA A 7 19.49 -3.52 11.71
N SER A 8 18.20 -3.61 11.43
CA SER A 8 17.43 -2.64 10.64
C SER A 8 16.51 -1.78 11.49
N ARG A 9 16.64 -1.85 12.83
CA ARG A 9 15.81 -1.13 13.79
C ARG A 9 16.55 0.07 14.37
N GLY A 10 15.94 1.24 14.27
CA GLY A 10 16.40 2.48 14.88
C GLY A 10 15.41 2.99 15.92
N LYS A 11 15.71 4.15 16.49
CA LYS A 11 14.76 4.91 17.30
C LYS A 11 14.85 6.39 16.98
N ILE A 12 13.72 7.07 17.03
CA ILE A 12 13.65 8.52 16.99
C ILE A 12 12.97 9.03 18.26
N MET A 13 13.29 10.27 18.63
CA MET A 13 12.66 10.94 19.77
C MET A 13 11.50 11.79 19.26
N GLY A 14 10.32 11.55 19.83
CA GLY A 14 9.13 12.32 19.51
C GLY A 14 9.28 13.79 19.85
N LYS A 15 8.74 14.63 18.97
CA LYS A 15 8.60 16.07 19.17
C LYS A 15 7.12 16.38 19.35
N LYS A 16 6.83 17.41 20.14
CA LYS A 16 5.46 17.88 20.29
C LYS A 16 5.06 18.61 18.99
N PRO A 17 3.92 18.28 18.36
CA PRO A 17 3.41 19.03 17.22
C PRO A 17 3.15 20.50 17.59
N PRO A 18 3.45 21.45 16.69
CA PRO A 18 2.96 22.82 16.78
C PRO A 18 1.43 22.88 16.84
N SER A 19 0.88 24.00 17.30
CA SER A 19 -0.58 24.18 17.35
C SER A 19 -1.18 24.12 15.94
N GLY A 20 -2.18 23.25 15.74
CA GLY A 20 -2.86 23.07 14.45
C GLY A 20 -2.13 22.14 13.47
N GLN A 21 -1.14 21.39 13.95
CA GLN A 21 -0.44 20.33 13.22
C GLN A 21 -0.77 18.98 13.86
N CYS A 22 -0.54 17.89 13.12
CA CYS A 22 -1.00 16.53 13.40
C CYS A 22 -2.52 16.37 13.27
N ASN A 23 -2.95 15.93 12.09
CA ASN A 23 -4.31 15.47 11.85
C ASN A 23 -4.56 14.17 12.63
N GLN A 24 -5.69 14.11 13.34
CA GLN A 24 -6.10 12.95 14.15
C GLN A 24 -7.32 12.23 13.55
N GLU A 25 -7.66 12.51 12.29
CA GLU A 25 -8.64 11.73 11.53
C GLU A 25 -8.22 10.25 11.45
N ASN A 26 -9.21 9.37 11.28
CA ASN A 26 -9.05 7.91 11.27
C ASN A 26 -8.21 7.33 12.43
N ASP A 27 -8.32 7.93 13.62
CA ASP A 27 -7.58 7.55 14.82
C ASP A 27 -6.05 7.69 14.70
N SER A 28 -5.58 8.62 13.86
CA SER A 28 -4.17 8.94 13.71
C SER A 28 -3.55 9.48 15.01
N ASP A 29 -2.43 8.88 15.39
CA ASP A 29 -1.69 9.22 16.61
C ASP A 29 -0.71 10.37 16.37
N CYS A 30 -0.55 11.25 17.37
CA CYS A 30 0.47 12.29 17.35
C CYS A 30 1.68 11.93 18.22
N CYS A 31 2.88 12.29 17.75
CA CYS A 31 4.08 12.10 18.55
C CYS A 31 4.05 12.93 19.84
N LYS A 32 4.56 12.32 20.91
CA LYS A 32 4.69 12.94 22.22
C LYS A 32 6.13 13.33 22.48
N ALA A 33 6.33 14.54 23.00
CA ALA A 33 7.66 15.02 23.33
C ALA A 33 8.37 14.09 24.32
N GLY A 34 9.56 13.61 23.94
CA GLY A 34 10.40 12.76 24.78
C GLY A 34 10.07 11.27 24.75
N GLU A 35 9.00 10.85 24.06
CA GLU A 35 8.75 9.43 23.81
C GLU A 35 9.70 8.89 22.72
N LEU A 36 10.08 7.61 22.82
CA LEU A 36 10.94 6.96 21.85
C LEU A 36 10.13 6.06 20.93
N TYR A 37 10.15 6.36 19.64
CA TYR A 37 9.47 5.59 18.61
C TYR A 37 10.47 4.70 17.87
N THR A 38 10.05 3.49 17.53
CA THR A 38 10.91 2.53 16.83
C THR A 38 10.82 2.76 15.33
N THR A 39 11.95 2.74 14.64
CA THR A 39 12.00 2.82 13.17
C THR A 39 12.51 1.52 12.59
N TYR A 40 12.14 1.24 11.34
CA TYR A 40 12.44 0.02 10.62
C TYR A 40 12.87 0.35 9.19
N LYS A 41 13.93 -0.31 8.70
CA LYS A 41 14.33 -0.27 7.28
C LYS A 41 13.84 -1.47 6.49
N CYS A 42 13.24 -2.45 7.16
CA CYS A 42 12.77 -3.67 6.51
C CYS A 42 11.43 -4.13 7.07
N SER A 43 10.70 -4.86 6.24
CA SER A 43 9.40 -5.46 6.55
C SER A 43 9.54 -6.99 6.61
N PRO A 44 8.57 -7.70 7.21
CA PRO A 44 8.56 -9.16 7.21
C PRO A 44 8.66 -9.74 5.79
N PRO A 45 9.22 -10.97 5.63
CA PRO A 45 9.37 -11.59 4.32
C PRO A 45 8.05 -11.70 3.55
N VAL A 46 8.08 -11.33 2.28
CA VAL A 46 6.93 -11.50 1.38
C VAL A 46 6.81 -12.96 0.97
N SER A 47 5.64 -13.55 1.19
CA SER A 47 5.28 -14.91 0.74
C SER A 47 4.00 -14.90 -0.10
N GLY A 48 3.52 -16.06 -0.53
CA GLY A 48 2.26 -16.17 -1.28
C GLY A 48 1.05 -15.57 -0.56
N THR A 49 1.09 -15.57 0.77
CA THR A 49 0.10 -14.96 1.67
C THR A 49 0.86 -14.32 2.82
N THR A 50 1.19 -13.03 2.69
CA THR A 50 2.00 -12.28 3.67
C THR A 50 1.08 -11.73 4.75
N LYS A 51 1.37 -11.97 6.02
CA LYS A 51 0.59 -11.37 7.11
C LYS A 51 0.94 -9.89 7.26
N ALA A 52 -0.08 -9.06 7.39
CA ALA A 52 -0.01 -7.61 7.50
C ALA A 52 -1.14 -7.09 8.37
N VAL A 53 -0.95 -5.90 8.90
CA VAL A 53 -2.00 -5.12 9.55
C VAL A 53 -2.55 -4.17 8.50
N LEU A 54 -3.87 -4.18 8.31
CA LEU A 54 -4.58 -3.24 7.45
C LEU A 54 -4.99 -2.04 8.30
N THR A 55 -4.59 -0.83 7.89
CA THR A 55 -5.01 0.43 8.52
C THR A 55 -5.86 1.27 7.57
N LEU A 56 -6.64 2.20 8.12
CA LEU A 56 -7.44 3.16 7.35
C LEU A 56 -6.66 4.46 7.21
N ASN A 57 -6.56 4.97 5.98
CA ASN A 57 -5.94 6.25 5.69
C ASN A 57 -6.66 6.94 4.52
N SER A 58 -6.81 8.26 4.63
CA SER A 58 -7.26 9.12 3.55
C SER A 58 -6.08 9.63 2.73
N PHE A 59 -6.14 9.39 1.42
CA PHE A 59 -5.15 9.89 0.47
C PHE A 59 -5.60 11.20 -0.19
N GLU A 60 -6.67 11.80 0.32
CA GLU A 60 -7.21 13.05 -0.17
C GLU A 60 -6.42 14.26 0.33
N LYS A 61 -6.58 15.38 -0.38
CA LYS A 61 -5.99 16.62 0.06
C LYS A 61 -6.65 17.08 1.35
N GLY A 62 -5.86 17.12 2.43
CA GLY A 62 -6.34 17.52 3.75
C GLY A 62 -6.83 16.35 4.61
N GLY A 63 -6.71 15.11 4.12
CA GLY A 63 -6.83 13.92 4.95
C GLY A 63 -5.62 13.71 5.85
N ASP A 64 -5.63 12.60 6.58
CA ASP A 64 -4.57 12.17 7.51
C ASP A 64 -3.31 11.62 6.82
N GLY A 65 -3.39 11.24 5.54
CA GLY A 65 -2.21 10.85 4.74
C GLY A 65 -1.24 12.00 4.47
N GLY A 66 -1.58 13.23 4.84
CA GLY A 66 -0.70 14.39 4.77
C GLY A 66 -0.43 14.88 3.34
N GLY A 67 0.76 14.57 2.82
CA GLY A 67 1.25 15.03 1.52
C GLY A 67 0.64 14.28 0.32
N PRO A 68 0.93 14.72 -0.92
CA PRO A 68 0.64 13.92 -2.11
C PRO A 68 1.46 12.62 -2.10
N SER A 69 0.90 11.53 -2.64
CA SER A 69 1.55 10.21 -2.56
C SER A 69 2.84 10.08 -3.37
N GLU A 70 3.81 9.36 -2.81
CA GLU A 70 5.20 9.29 -3.29
C GLU A 70 5.33 8.72 -4.71
N CYS A 71 4.47 7.78 -5.12
CA CYS A 71 4.62 7.13 -6.42
C CYS A 71 4.32 8.04 -7.61
N ASP A 72 3.41 9.01 -7.46
CA ASP A 72 2.93 9.83 -8.57
C ASP A 72 2.71 11.32 -8.25
N ASN A 73 3.07 11.75 -7.03
CA ASN A 73 2.94 13.11 -6.52
C ASN A 73 1.51 13.65 -6.62
N LYS A 74 0.52 12.81 -6.30
CA LYS A 74 -0.91 13.15 -6.35
C LYS A 74 -1.65 12.73 -5.09
N TYR A 75 -2.73 13.46 -4.83
CA TYR A 75 -3.79 13.00 -3.95
C TYR A 75 -4.71 12.03 -4.71
N HIS A 76 -5.25 11.05 -4.00
CA HIS A 76 -6.17 10.05 -4.51
C HIS A 76 -7.47 10.12 -3.71
N SER A 77 -8.62 10.01 -4.39
CA SER A 77 -9.90 10.05 -3.69
C SER A 77 -10.12 8.82 -2.83
N ASP A 78 -10.81 8.97 -1.71
CA ASP A 78 -11.15 7.87 -0.80
C ASP A 78 -12.07 6.82 -1.45
N ASP A 79 -12.74 7.18 -2.55
CA ASP A 79 -13.50 6.27 -3.41
C ASP A 79 -12.62 5.45 -4.38
N THR A 80 -11.30 5.69 -4.43
CA THR A 80 -10.35 4.96 -5.28
C THR A 80 -9.62 3.90 -4.46
N PRO A 81 -9.62 2.61 -4.87
CA PRO A 81 -8.95 1.56 -4.11
C PRO A 81 -7.42 1.66 -4.25
N VAL A 82 -6.81 2.44 -3.37
CA VAL A 82 -5.36 2.68 -3.27
C VAL A 82 -4.82 2.33 -1.89
N VAL A 83 -3.52 2.05 -1.83
CA VAL A 83 -2.81 1.72 -0.58
C VAL A 83 -1.40 2.31 -0.53
N ALA A 84 -0.90 2.52 0.69
CA ALA A 84 0.51 2.65 1.02
C ALA A 84 1.06 1.33 1.59
N LEU A 85 2.36 1.10 1.44
CA LEU A 85 3.03 -0.06 2.03
C LEU A 85 4.16 0.39 2.95
N SER A 86 4.36 -0.32 4.08
CA SER A 86 5.57 -0.12 4.89
C SER A 86 6.84 -0.14 4.06
N THR A 87 7.82 0.69 4.41
CA THR A 87 9.09 0.89 3.67
C THR A 87 9.72 -0.36 3.08
N GLY A 88 9.82 -1.44 3.86
CA GLY A 88 10.43 -2.68 3.37
C GLY A 88 9.63 -3.39 2.28
N TRP A 89 8.30 -3.30 2.31
CA TRP A 89 7.43 -3.82 1.26
C TRP A 89 7.31 -2.87 0.07
N TYR A 90 7.30 -1.56 0.31
CA TYR A 90 7.40 -0.52 -0.72
C TYR A 90 8.66 -0.71 -1.57
N SER A 91 9.78 -1.05 -0.92
CA SER A 91 11.03 -1.45 -1.56
C SER A 91 11.54 -0.39 -2.54
N GLY A 92 11.57 0.87 -2.09
CA GLY A 92 12.04 2.02 -2.86
C GLY A 92 11.24 2.25 -4.14
N GLY A 93 9.92 2.15 -4.06
CA GLY A 93 9.01 2.39 -5.19
C GLY A 93 8.93 1.27 -6.22
N SER A 94 9.59 0.13 -6.00
CA SER A 94 9.55 -1.00 -6.96
C SER A 94 8.14 -1.55 -7.23
N ARG A 95 7.18 -1.24 -6.34
CA ARG A 95 5.77 -1.62 -6.44
C ARG A 95 4.85 -0.46 -6.86
N CYS A 96 5.37 0.75 -7.04
CA CYS A 96 4.57 1.91 -7.41
C CYS A 96 3.69 1.64 -8.63
N LEU A 97 2.43 2.07 -8.51
CA LEU A 97 1.39 1.96 -9.52
C LEU A 97 1.12 0.51 -10.00
N ASN A 98 1.58 -0.48 -9.23
CA ASN A 98 1.21 -1.87 -9.43
C ASN A 98 0.09 -2.27 -8.49
N ASN A 99 -0.73 -3.21 -8.95
CA ASN A 99 -1.82 -3.74 -8.18
C ASN A 99 -1.39 -4.84 -7.23
N ILE A 100 -1.94 -4.83 -6.02
CA ILE A 100 -1.87 -5.92 -5.05
C ILE A 100 -3.27 -6.46 -4.78
N THR A 101 -3.33 -7.65 -4.17
CA THR A 101 -4.60 -8.20 -3.68
C THR A 101 -4.60 -8.16 -2.16
N VAL A 102 -5.50 -7.36 -1.60
CA VAL A 102 -5.77 -7.34 -0.16
C VAL A 102 -6.85 -8.36 0.13
N ILE A 103 -6.63 -9.24 1.11
CA ILE A 103 -7.57 -10.30 1.49
C ILE A 103 -7.92 -10.14 2.96
N ALA A 104 -9.19 -9.89 3.23
CA ALA A 104 -9.71 -9.72 4.57
C ALA A 104 -11.19 -10.06 4.63
N ASN A 105 -11.69 -10.43 5.82
CA ASN A 105 -13.11 -10.72 6.03
C ASN A 105 -13.72 -11.72 5.02
N GLY A 106 -12.92 -12.71 4.58
CA GLY A 106 -13.33 -13.68 3.55
C GLY A 106 -13.50 -13.11 2.13
N ARG A 107 -13.16 -11.83 1.92
CA ARG A 107 -13.22 -11.12 0.64
C ARG A 107 -11.82 -10.72 0.15
N SER A 108 -11.74 -10.34 -1.11
CA SER A 108 -10.52 -9.82 -1.71
C SER A 108 -10.81 -8.60 -2.58
N VAL A 109 -9.93 -7.61 -2.52
CA VAL A 109 -9.99 -6.42 -3.37
C VAL A 109 -8.63 -6.18 -4.03
N THR A 110 -8.66 -5.70 -5.26
CA THR A 110 -7.47 -5.22 -5.96
C THR A 110 -7.29 -3.73 -5.65
N ALA A 111 -6.13 -3.38 -5.11
CA ALA A 111 -5.77 -2.00 -4.80
C ALA A 111 -4.42 -1.63 -5.43
N MET A 112 -4.27 -0.38 -5.83
CA MET A 112 -3.04 0.14 -6.42
C MET A 112 -2.13 0.70 -5.33
N VAL A 113 -0.84 0.33 -5.37
CA VAL A 113 0.17 0.94 -4.49
C VAL A 113 0.49 2.34 -5.00
N VAL A 114 0.16 3.35 -4.21
CA VAL A 114 0.40 4.76 -4.55
C VAL A 114 1.41 5.43 -3.63
N ASP A 115 1.67 4.85 -2.45
CA ASP A 115 2.48 5.52 -1.45
C ASP A 115 3.38 4.59 -0.61
N GLU A 116 4.27 5.22 0.15
CA GLU A 116 5.06 4.61 1.20
C GLU A 116 4.48 4.97 2.57
N CYS A 117 4.25 3.97 3.42
CA CYS A 117 4.05 4.19 4.85
C CYS A 117 5.44 4.19 5.50
N ASP A 118 6.02 5.38 5.69
CA ASP A 118 7.43 5.53 6.09
C ASP A 118 7.65 4.99 7.51
N SER A 119 8.38 3.89 7.59
CA SER A 119 8.76 3.25 8.85
C SER A 119 10.13 3.69 9.35
N THR A 120 10.85 4.52 8.59
CA THR A 120 12.21 4.97 8.86
C THR A 120 12.28 6.32 9.56
N MET A 121 11.25 7.16 9.40
CA MET A 121 11.15 8.51 9.96
C MET A 121 9.71 8.82 10.40
N GLY A 122 9.53 9.93 11.12
CA GLY A 122 8.27 10.41 11.68
C GLY A 122 8.53 11.50 12.71
N CYS A 123 7.49 11.98 13.38
CA CYS A 123 7.56 13.00 14.44
C CYS A 123 8.23 14.32 14.00
N ASP A 124 8.08 14.68 12.73
CA ASP A 124 8.57 15.93 12.14
C ASP A 124 7.53 16.52 11.18
N GLU A 125 7.84 17.67 10.59
CA GLU A 125 6.91 18.43 9.75
C GLU A 125 6.51 17.67 8.47
N ASP A 126 7.43 16.89 7.89
CA ASP A 126 7.18 16.15 6.64
C ASP A 126 6.17 15.00 6.85
N HIS A 127 6.06 14.51 8.09
CA HIS A 127 5.15 13.43 8.49
C HIS A 127 3.97 13.92 9.34
N ASP A 128 3.66 15.23 9.30
CA ASP A 128 2.61 15.86 10.11
C ASP A 128 2.71 15.52 11.62
N TYR A 129 3.95 15.31 12.10
CA TYR A 129 4.26 14.87 13.46
C TYR A 129 3.60 13.55 13.90
N GLN A 130 3.17 12.72 12.96
CA GLN A 130 2.72 11.35 13.19
C GLN A 130 3.92 10.43 13.47
N PRO A 131 3.75 9.35 14.26
CA PRO A 131 4.83 8.42 14.54
C PRO A 131 5.26 7.65 13.28
N PRO A 132 6.50 7.11 13.25
CA PRO A 132 6.93 6.22 12.20
C PRO A 132 5.99 5.03 12.05
N CYS A 133 5.71 4.68 10.80
CA CYS A 133 4.84 3.56 10.47
C CYS A 133 5.42 2.23 10.99
N PRO A 134 4.58 1.31 11.51
CA PRO A 134 5.03 -0.07 11.74
C PRO A 134 5.48 -0.75 10.45
N ASN A 135 6.30 -1.80 10.56
CA ASN A 135 6.96 -2.38 9.39
C ASN A 135 6.15 -3.47 8.66
N ASN A 136 4.90 -3.68 9.04
CA ASN A 136 4.01 -4.72 8.53
C ASN A 136 2.62 -4.19 8.16
N ILE A 137 2.55 -2.93 7.73
CA ILE A 137 1.33 -2.18 7.44
C ILE A 137 1.02 -2.17 5.95
N VAL A 138 -0.27 -2.33 5.65
CA VAL A 138 -0.88 -1.88 4.40
C VAL A 138 -1.89 -0.82 4.79
N ASP A 139 -1.62 0.40 4.39
CA ASP A 139 -2.42 1.54 4.77
C ASP A 139 -3.39 1.85 3.64
N ALA A 140 -4.69 1.83 3.91
CA ALA A 140 -5.67 1.63 2.85
C ALA A 140 -6.79 2.65 2.86
N SER A 141 -7.12 3.12 1.67
CA SER A 141 -8.26 4.00 1.40
C SER A 141 -9.60 3.40 1.83
N GLU A 142 -10.58 4.26 2.08
CA GLU A 142 -11.94 3.89 2.44
C GLU A 142 -12.56 2.88 1.45
N ALA A 143 -12.34 3.06 0.15
CA ALA A 143 -12.81 2.14 -0.89
C ALA A 143 -12.32 0.70 -0.71
N VAL A 144 -11.09 0.51 -0.20
CA VAL A 144 -10.55 -0.83 0.09
C VAL A 144 -11.33 -1.47 1.23
N TRP A 145 -11.58 -0.73 2.32
CA TRP A 145 -12.36 -1.20 3.47
C TRP A 145 -13.81 -1.54 3.09
N LYS A 146 -14.48 -0.65 2.35
CA LYS A 146 -15.82 -0.88 1.79
C LYS A 146 -15.88 -2.15 0.93
N ALA A 147 -14.91 -2.34 0.03
CA ALA A 147 -14.86 -3.51 -0.86
C ALA A 147 -14.63 -4.83 -0.11
N LEU A 148 -13.88 -4.78 1.00
CA LEU A 148 -13.68 -5.92 1.91
C LEU A 148 -14.93 -6.22 2.75
N GLY A 149 -15.94 -5.36 2.71
CA GLY A 149 -17.22 -5.55 3.40
C GLY A 149 -17.07 -5.62 4.91
N VAL A 150 -16.07 -4.92 5.45
CA VAL A 150 -15.92 -4.72 6.90
C VAL A 150 -16.92 -3.64 7.32
N PRO A 151 -17.73 -3.84 8.38
CA PRO A 151 -18.58 -2.78 8.91
C PRO A 151 -17.78 -1.54 9.28
N GLU A 152 -18.30 -0.34 9.02
CA GLU A 152 -17.60 0.93 9.31
C GLU A 152 -17.19 1.06 10.78
N ASP A 153 -18.03 0.58 11.71
CA ASP A 153 -17.73 0.55 13.15
C ASP A 153 -16.51 -0.33 13.52
N ASP A 154 -16.07 -1.20 12.61
CA ASP A 154 -14.92 -2.10 12.78
C ASP A 154 -13.69 -1.63 11.96
N TRP A 155 -13.72 -0.41 11.40
CA TRP A 155 -12.57 0.17 10.69
C TRP A 155 -11.53 0.71 11.68
N GLY A 156 -10.31 0.93 11.17
CA GLY A 156 -9.17 1.40 11.96
C GLY A 156 -7.97 0.47 11.79
N GLU A 157 -8.01 -0.70 12.44
CA GLU A 157 -6.91 -1.67 12.39
C GLU A 157 -7.43 -3.12 12.30
N MET A 158 -6.87 -3.93 11.39
CA MET A 158 -7.22 -5.35 11.27
C MET A 158 -6.04 -6.25 10.89
N ASP A 159 -5.79 -7.29 11.69
CA ASP A 159 -4.83 -8.37 11.42
C ASP A 159 -5.25 -9.26 10.25
N ARG A 160 -4.60 -9.14 9.10
CA ARG A 160 -4.94 -9.94 7.90
C ARG A 160 -3.75 -10.33 7.05
N ALA A 161 -4.03 -10.94 5.91
CA ALA A 161 -2.99 -11.42 5.01
C ALA A 161 -3.13 -10.75 3.65
N ILE A 162 -2.11 -10.02 3.26
CA ILE A 162 -1.96 -9.40 1.96
C ILE A 162 -1.31 -10.40 1.01
N ARG A 163 -1.81 -10.45 -0.22
CA ARG A 163 -1.10 -11.12 -1.30
C ARG A 163 -0.37 -10.08 -2.12
N LEU A 164 0.88 -9.86 -1.76
CA LEU A 164 1.80 -9.09 -2.58
C LEU A 164 2.22 -9.95 -3.77
N PRO A 165 2.15 -9.45 -5.01
CA PRO A 165 2.77 -10.14 -6.13
C PRO A 165 4.27 -10.28 -5.81
N GLY A 166 4.81 -11.50 -5.96
CA GLY A 166 6.26 -11.70 -5.91
C GLY A 166 6.92 -10.83 -6.98
N LYS A 167 8.20 -10.45 -6.79
CA LYS A 167 8.98 -9.73 -7.82
C LYS A 167 8.75 -10.42 -9.15
N GLN A 168 8.00 -9.77 -10.04
CA GLN A 168 7.68 -10.35 -11.33
C GLN A 168 8.99 -10.33 -12.10
N SER A 169 9.66 -11.49 -12.19
CA SER A 169 10.83 -11.61 -13.03
C SER A 169 10.44 -11.17 -14.44
N ASN A 170 11.35 -10.51 -15.17
CA ASN A 170 11.08 -10.00 -16.52
C ASN A 170 10.47 -11.07 -17.45
N PHE A 171 10.77 -12.34 -17.17
CA PHE A 171 10.18 -13.51 -17.81
C PHE A 171 8.64 -13.57 -17.76
N TYR A 172 8.01 -13.19 -16.63
CA TYR A 172 6.55 -13.19 -16.51
C TYR A 172 5.88 -12.00 -17.22
N LYS A 173 6.59 -10.86 -17.32
CA LYS A 173 6.12 -9.71 -18.10
C LYS A 173 6.17 -10.01 -19.61
N GLU A 174 7.25 -10.62 -20.08
CA GLU A 174 7.41 -11.04 -21.48
C GLU A 174 6.38 -12.11 -21.88
N THR A 175 6.15 -13.11 -21.03
CA THR A 175 5.13 -14.14 -21.29
C THR A 175 3.71 -13.58 -21.28
N SER A 176 3.39 -12.62 -20.40
CA SER A 176 2.07 -11.95 -20.38
C SER A 176 1.85 -11.08 -21.62
N GLN A 177 2.86 -10.30 -22.05
CA GLN A 177 2.82 -9.54 -23.29
C GLN A 177 2.69 -10.44 -24.52
N PHE A 178 3.38 -11.59 -24.53
CA PHE A 178 3.27 -12.59 -25.59
C PHE A 178 1.87 -13.22 -25.64
N LEU A 179 1.29 -13.56 -24.48
CA LEU A 179 -0.07 -14.09 -24.37
C LEU A 179 -1.14 -13.07 -24.80
N GLU A 180 -0.97 -11.79 -24.49
CA GLU A 180 -1.86 -10.74 -25.01
C GLU A 180 -1.72 -10.54 -26.52
N SER A 181 -0.49 -10.54 -27.04
CA SER A 181 -0.22 -10.42 -28.47
C SER A 181 -0.85 -11.56 -29.27
N THR A 182 -0.75 -12.80 -28.77
CA THR A 182 -1.35 -13.97 -29.39
C THR A 182 -2.88 -13.95 -29.32
N LYS A 183 -3.48 -13.51 -28.20
CA LYS A 183 -4.94 -13.28 -28.10
C LYS A 183 -5.43 -12.23 -29.10
N ARG A 184 -4.72 -11.11 -29.26
CA ARG A 184 -5.07 -10.06 -30.25
C ARG A 184 -4.96 -10.57 -31.70
N LYS A 185 -3.94 -11.37 -32.01
CA LYS A 185 -3.77 -12.00 -33.33
C LYS A 185 -4.88 -13.02 -33.65
N GLY A 186 -5.24 -13.87 -32.69
CA GLY A 186 -6.35 -14.82 -32.85
C GLY A 186 -7.71 -14.13 -33.07
N LYS A 187 -7.97 -13.02 -32.37
CA LYS A 187 -9.19 -12.22 -32.57
C LYS A 187 -9.25 -11.57 -33.96
N LYS A 188 -8.12 -11.08 -34.48
CA LYS A 188 -8.02 -10.57 -35.86
C LYS A 188 -8.24 -11.66 -36.91
N GLN A 189 -7.66 -12.85 -36.73
CA GLN A 189 -7.85 -13.98 -37.64
C GLN A 189 -9.31 -14.46 -37.67
N ASN A 190 -9.97 -14.54 -36.52
CA ASN A 190 -11.38 -14.91 -36.45
C ASN A 190 -12.30 -13.88 -37.13
N ASN A 191 -12.03 -12.58 -36.99
CA ASN A 191 -12.77 -11.55 -37.72
C ASN A 191 -12.57 -11.65 -39.24
N TYR A 192 -11.34 -11.90 -39.70
CA TYR A 192 -11.04 -12.05 -41.13
C TYR A 192 -11.68 -13.32 -41.73
N ALA A 193 -11.78 -14.38 -40.94
CA ALA A 193 -12.48 -15.60 -41.33
C ALA A 193 -14.01 -15.40 -41.36
N LEU A 194 -14.57 -14.62 -40.42
CA LEU A 194 -15.99 -14.24 -40.44
C LEU A 194 -16.34 -13.37 -41.65
N GLU A 195 -15.52 -12.36 -41.97
CA GLU A 195 -15.75 -11.48 -43.14
C GLU A 195 -15.72 -12.25 -44.47
N LYS A 196 -14.95 -13.35 -44.56
CA LYS A 196 -14.92 -14.23 -45.74
C LYS A 196 -16.08 -15.23 -45.82
N LEU A 197 -16.81 -15.48 -44.73
CA LEU A 197 -17.98 -16.37 -44.70
C LEU A 197 -19.28 -15.62 -44.99
N ILE A 198 -19.26 -14.28 -44.97
CA ILE A 198 -20.42 -13.40 -45.20
C ILE A 198 -20.32 -12.69 -46.57
N SER A 199 -19.33 -13.04 -47.40
CA SER A 199 -19.18 -12.63 -48.81
C SER A 199 -19.45 -13.78 -49.75
#